data_AF-A0A9N7B106-F1
#
_entry.id   AF-A0A9N7B106-F1
#
_cell.length_a   1.000
_cell.length_b   1.000
_cell.length_c   1.000
_cell.angle_alpha   90.00
_cell.angle_beta   90.00
_cell.angle_gamma   90.00
#
_symmetry.space_group_name_H-M   'P 1'
#
loop_
_entity.id
_entity.type
_entity.pdbx_description
1 polymer ?
#
loop_
_entity_poly.entity_id
_entity_poly.type
_entity_poly.pdbx_seq_one_letter_code
_entity_poly.pdbx_strand_id
1 'polypeptide(L)'
;MQKILLKGPDISMKNENPDIQEIKTLADLPSGTGSEYFINVHGSEFFYKPTNLGLWGKIKSYFMPEPSYLSMSIFADEGTTSVLDITLLNKIQNNTTANQCNIVHIFSCHSGAAQHHLDWIQGNMVLCTYNKASDANIIQLAQNNYDARTKKNDSLLIEYIRDNFHLLAASDFSISYKLDDQIYSFSLSANKIKNMKSIAELRAFLHQEYKAFVKFYKNIHSEYHESYPEIFNLNIETKPKELTYADLIRVFSRALTLETYNFNTFSLSKIETMLNQKGLYTDTSIRNAIEQGNSELLICLLNYDNTKVNPYNLDKAIEKGDLAILKAVLEHSTTKIELYNLNKAIEKGDLAILKAVLEHSTTKIELYNLNKAIEKGDLAILKAVLEHSTTKIELYNLNKAIEKGDLAILKAVLEHSTTKIELYNLDKAIAKGNLEILDIVLKHSTIEVSSYNIYTAEETHNLDVIELVKKYYNSTINTITSEENTIDTTLTVVEEVPALGEGTEGV
;
A
#
# COMPACT_ATOMS: atom_id res chain seq x y z
N MET A 1 -4.16 18.22 -31.14
CA MET A 1 -5.00 17.01 -31.02
C MET A 1 -5.68 17.03 -29.67
N GLN A 2 -6.94 16.61 -29.60
CA GLN A 2 -7.63 16.42 -28.33
C GLN A 2 -6.99 15.26 -27.55
N LYS A 3 -6.86 15.39 -26.22
CA LYS A 3 -6.31 14.35 -25.35
C LYS A 3 -7.43 13.61 -24.64
N ILE A 4 -7.38 12.29 -24.69
CA ILE A 4 -8.46 11.42 -24.22
C ILE A 4 -7.90 10.31 -23.36
N LEU A 5 -8.51 10.09 -22.20
CA LEU A 5 -8.14 9.04 -21.27
C LEU A 5 -9.22 7.96 -21.23
N LEU A 6 -8.80 6.72 -21.48
CA LEU A 6 -9.62 5.53 -21.33
C LEU A 6 -9.08 4.72 -20.15
N LYS A 7 -9.91 4.53 -19.13
CA LYS A 7 -9.57 3.71 -17.95
C LYS A 7 -10.38 2.42 -17.92
N GLY A 8 -9.71 1.33 -17.55
CA GLY A 8 -10.38 0.09 -17.18
C GLY A 8 -11.09 0.20 -15.82
N PRO A 9 -12.02 -0.72 -15.52
CA PRO A 9 -12.81 -0.72 -14.28
C PRO A 9 -11.95 -0.83 -13.03
N ASP A 10 -10.87 -1.61 -13.08
CA ASP A 10 -10.01 -1.92 -11.92
C ASP A 10 -8.82 -0.96 -11.78
N ILE A 11 -8.85 0.15 -12.50
CA ILE A 11 -7.76 1.13 -12.53
C ILE A 11 -8.08 2.26 -11.55
N SER A 12 -7.33 2.33 -10.45
CA SER A 12 -7.40 3.44 -9.50
C SER A 12 -6.56 4.66 -9.92
N MET A 13 -6.40 4.92 -11.22
CA MET A 13 -5.68 6.12 -11.67
C MET A 13 -6.56 7.36 -11.56
N LYS A 14 -6.05 8.42 -10.94
CA LYS A 14 -6.70 9.73 -10.92
C LYS A 14 -6.31 10.51 -12.17
N ASN A 15 -7.30 11.04 -12.88
CA ASN A 15 -7.04 12.04 -13.90
C ASN A 15 -7.02 13.40 -13.20
N GLU A 16 -5.82 13.91 -12.93
CA GLU A 16 -5.66 15.21 -12.27
C GLU A 16 -5.59 16.38 -13.27
N ASN A 17 -5.58 16.08 -14.57
CA ASN A 17 -5.53 17.09 -15.62
C ASN A 17 -6.95 17.33 -16.19
N PRO A 18 -7.57 18.49 -15.93
CA PRO A 18 -8.93 18.78 -16.41
C PRO A 18 -9.02 18.92 -17.93
N ASP A 19 -7.91 19.13 -18.63
CA ASP A 19 -7.87 19.27 -20.10
C ASP A 19 -7.87 17.93 -20.83
N ILE A 20 -7.76 16.81 -20.10
CA ILE A 20 -7.84 15.46 -20.67
C ILE A 20 -9.26 14.94 -20.48
N GLN A 21 -9.95 14.74 -21.60
CA GLN A 21 -11.30 14.17 -21.57
C GLN A 21 -11.23 12.71 -21.14
N GLU A 22 -11.82 12.39 -20.00
CA GLU A 22 -12.01 11.01 -19.57
C GLU A 22 -13.29 10.46 -20.17
N ILE A 23 -13.18 9.35 -20.91
CA ILE A 23 -14.35 8.64 -21.46
C ILE A 23 -14.47 7.27 -20.80
N LYS A 24 -15.72 6.85 -20.56
CA LYS A 24 -16.02 5.60 -19.84
C LYS A 24 -16.58 4.52 -20.76
N THR A 25 -17.14 4.92 -21.91
CA THR A 25 -17.73 4.02 -22.89
C THR A 25 -17.14 4.28 -24.28
N LEU A 26 -17.28 3.31 -25.16
CA LEU A 26 -16.84 3.43 -26.55
C LEU A 26 -17.77 4.30 -27.40
N ALA A 27 -19.01 4.50 -26.95
CA ALA A 27 -19.94 5.40 -27.61
C ALA A 27 -19.49 6.86 -27.50
N ASP A 28 -18.70 7.17 -26.47
CA ASP A 28 -18.15 8.50 -26.21
C ASP A 28 -16.86 8.80 -27.01
N LEU A 29 -16.41 7.87 -27.87
CA LEU A 29 -15.25 8.13 -28.73
C LEU A 29 -15.55 9.33 -29.65
N PRO A 30 -14.64 10.31 -29.75
CA PRO A 30 -14.85 11.47 -30.61
C PRO A 30 -14.86 11.02 -32.07
N SER A 31 -15.66 11.72 -32.87
CA SER A 31 -15.69 11.55 -34.32
C SER A 31 -15.02 12.73 -35.02
N GLY A 32 -14.38 12.47 -36.16
CA GLY A 32 -13.86 13.51 -37.04
C GLY A 32 -12.35 13.63 -36.89
N THR A 33 -11.87 14.44 -35.94
CA THR A 33 -10.45 14.78 -35.90
C THR A 33 -9.56 13.82 -35.11
N GLY A 34 -8.34 13.60 -35.60
CA GLY A 34 -7.31 12.83 -34.92
C GLY A 34 -7.06 13.31 -33.49
N SER A 35 -6.93 12.34 -32.58
CA SER A 35 -6.81 12.55 -31.14
C SER A 35 -5.63 11.76 -30.56
N GLU A 36 -5.19 12.17 -29.37
CA GLU A 36 -4.18 11.48 -28.58
C GLU A 36 -4.85 10.72 -27.44
N TYR A 37 -4.83 9.40 -27.51
CA TYR A 37 -5.47 8.49 -26.57
C TYR A 37 -4.46 7.96 -25.57
N PHE A 38 -4.80 8.03 -24.29
CA PHE A 38 -4.11 7.38 -23.19
C PHE A 38 -4.98 6.25 -22.69
N ILE A 39 -4.55 5.02 -22.95
CA ILE A 39 -5.29 3.83 -22.56
C ILE A 39 -4.55 3.19 -21.40
N ASN A 40 -5.22 3.14 -20.26
CA ASN A 40 -4.66 2.58 -19.05
C ASN A 40 -5.59 1.53 -18.44
N VAL A 41 -5.08 0.31 -18.34
CA VAL A 41 -5.88 -0.87 -18.03
C VAL A 41 -5.10 -1.95 -17.31
N HIS A 42 -5.79 -2.60 -16.38
CA HIS A 42 -5.28 -3.76 -15.68
C HIS A 42 -5.71 -5.00 -16.45
N GLY A 43 -4.77 -5.89 -16.74
CA GLY A 43 -5.08 -7.17 -17.35
C GLY A 43 -5.56 -8.15 -16.28
N SER A 44 -6.85 -8.14 -15.98
CA SER A 44 -7.51 -9.29 -15.34
C SER A 44 -8.88 -9.53 -15.99
N GLU A 45 -9.02 -10.78 -16.45
CA GLU A 45 -10.25 -11.50 -16.86
C GLU A 45 -10.48 -11.74 -18.39
N PHE A 46 -10.00 -12.92 -18.80
CA PHE A 46 -10.37 -13.75 -19.96
C PHE A 46 -10.05 -13.29 -21.39
N PHE A 47 -9.25 -14.12 -22.07
CA PHE A 47 -9.04 -14.13 -23.50
C PHE A 47 -10.20 -14.85 -24.21
N TYR A 48 -10.91 -14.17 -25.12
CA TYR A 48 -11.84 -14.80 -26.07
C TYR A 48 -11.38 -14.51 -27.52
N LYS A 49 -11.36 -15.53 -28.38
CA LYS A 49 -11.21 -15.47 -29.85
C LYS A 49 -12.49 -14.89 -30.49
N PRO A 50 -12.44 -14.22 -31.66
CA PRO A 50 -13.63 -13.98 -32.47
C PRO A 50 -14.09 -15.30 -33.10
N THR A 51 -15.39 -15.61 -33.03
CA THR A 51 -15.94 -16.76 -33.74
C THR A 51 -17.18 -16.50 -34.55
N ASN A 52 -16.95 -16.47 -35.86
CA ASN A 52 -17.80 -17.14 -36.82
C ASN A 52 -17.67 -18.69 -36.71
N LEU A 53 -17.81 -19.25 -35.50
CA LEU A 53 -17.68 -20.67 -35.22
C LEU A 53 -18.66 -21.07 -34.11
N GLY A 54 -19.72 -21.81 -34.46
CA GLY A 54 -20.62 -22.43 -33.47
C GLY A 54 -20.10 -23.78 -32.97
N LEU A 55 -20.36 -24.33 -31.79
CA LEU A 55 -21.33 -23.91 -30.80
C LEU A 55 -20.80 -23.88 -29.36
N TRP A 56 -19.64 -24.42 -28.97
CA TRP A 56 -19.03 -24.08 -27.65
C TRP A 56 -17.49 -24.25 -27.52
N GLY A 57 -16.82 -24.91 -28.48
CA GLY A 57 -15.34 -25.09 -28.54
C GLY A 57 -14.72 -24.60 -29.86
N LYS A 58 -15.54 -24.60 -30.90
CA LYS A 58 -15.67 -23.43 -31.78
C LYS A 58 -16.03 -22.13 -31.01
N ILE A 59 -16.21 -22.22 -29.69
CA ILE A 59 -16.23 -21.15 -28.67
C ILE A 59 -15.05 -21.29 -27.63
N LYS A 60 -14.04 -22.17 -27.79
CA LYS A 60 -12.89 -22.29 -26.84
C LYS A 60 -11.53 -22.85 -27.32
N SER A 61 -11.39 -23.40 -28.52
CA SER A 61 -10.15 -24.07 -29.01
C SER A 61 -9.92 -24.00 -30.53
N TYR A 62 -10.79 -23.33 -31.29
CA TYR A 62 -10.21 -22.30 -32.15
C TYR A 62 -9.42 -21.34 -31.22
N PHE A 63 -9.90 -21.08 -29.99
CA PHE A 63 -9.39 -20.15 -29.00
C PHE A 63 -8.12 -20.63 -28.28
N MET A 64 -7.08 -21.05 -29.01
CA MET A 64 -5.66 -20.69 -28.77
C MET A 64 -4.65 -21.72 -29.30
N PRO A 65 -4.26 -21.58 -30.57
CA PRO A 65 -2.85 -21.55 -30.94
C PRO A 65 -2.56 -20.19 -31.60
N GLU A 66 -2.45 -19.14 -30.76
CA GLU A 66 -2.34 -17.68 -31.10
C GLU A 66 -3.48 -17.14 -32.01
N PRO A 67 -3.96 -15.88 -31.85
CA PRO A 67 -3.23 -14.68 -31.43
C PRO A 67 -3.57 -14.21 -30.01
N SER A 68 -2.59 -13.56 -29.42
CA SER A 68 -2.64 -12.76 -28.19
C SER A 68 -3.62 -11.59 -28.31
N TYR A 69 -4.93 -11.86 -28.16
CA TYR A 69 -5.93 -10.80 -28.06
C TYR A 69 -5.72 -10.02 -26.77
N LEU A 70 -5.42 -8.73 -26.88
CA LEU A 70 -5.59 -7.83 -25.76
C LEU A 70 -7.08 -7.83 -25.38
N SER A 71 -7.39 -8.11 -24.12
CA SER A 71 -8.76 -7.99 -23.58
C SER A 71 -8.71 -6.93 -22.49
N MET A 72 -9.47 -5.86 -22.65
CA MET A 72 -9.76 -4.92 -21.58
C MET A 72 -11.25 -4.92 -21.33
N SER A 73 -11.68 -5.03 -20.08
CA SER A 73 -13.06 -4.69 -19.75
C SER A 73 -13.24 -3.17 -19.84
N ILE A 74 -14.18 -2.69 -20.65
CA ILE A 74 -14.70 -1.33 -20.63
C ILE A 74 -16.20 -1.42 -20.34
N PHE A 75 -16.76 -0.46 -19.59
CA PHE A 75 -18.19 -0.40 -19.36
C PHE A 75 -18.93 -0.10 -20.67
N ALA A 76 -19.93 -0.91 -20.99
CA ALA A 76 -20.93 -0.67 -22.03
C ALA A 76 -22.32 -0.60 -21.40
N ASP A 77 -23.29 -0.05 -22.14
CA ASP A 77 -24.68 0.11 -21.69
C ASP A 77 -25.37 -1.24 -21.30
N GLU A 78 -24.80 -2.38 -21.71
CA GLU A 78 -25.30 -3.73 -21.41
C GLU A 78 -24.41 -4.52 -20.41
N GLY A 79 -23.37 -3.91 -19.80
CA GLY A 79 -22.46 -4.57 -18.84
C GLY A 79 -20.96 -4.32 -19.11
N THR A 80 -20.06 -5.12 -18.52
CA THR A 80 -18.63 -5.12 -18.87
C THR A 80 -18.42 -5.81 -20.21
N THR A 81 -17.88 -5.10 -21.20
CA THR A 81 -17.51 -5.69 -22.50
C THR A 81 -15.99 -5.70 -22.66
N SER A 82 -15.44 -6.83 -23.11
CA SER A 82 -14.02 -6.99 -23.42
C SER A 82 -13.67 -6.25 -24.73
N VAL A 83 -13.06 -5.07 -24.64
CA VAL A 83 -12.77 -4.21 -25.78
C VAL A 83 -11.39 -3.58 -25.72
N LEU A 84 -10.33 -4.39 -25.69
CA LEU A 84 -9.07 -3.90 -26.25
C LEU A 84 -8.43 -4.87 -27.20
N ASP A 85 -9.21 -5.50 -28.06
CA ASP A 85 -8.58 -6.12 -29.20
C ASP A 85 -8.20 -5.03 -30.25
N ILE A 86 -7.64 -5.45 -31.37
CA ILE A 86 -7.65 -4.76 -32.68
C ILE A 86 -8.93 -3.95 -32.89
N THR A 87 -10.07 -4.46 -32.38
CA THR A 87 -11.37 -3.79 -32.34
C THR A 87 -11.35 -2.39 -31.74
N LEU A 88 -10.66 -2.12 -30.62
CA LEU A 88 -10.64 -0.76 -30.06
C LEU A 88 -9.83 0.18 -30.95
N LEU A 89 -8.62 -0.23 -31.33
CA LEU A 89 -7.76 0.57 -32.20
C LEU A 89 -8.44 0.84 -33.55
N ASN A 90 -9.15 -0.16 -34.10
CA ASN A 90 -10.00 0.00 -35.27
C ASN A 90 -11.19 0.93 -35.02
N LYS A 91 -11.86 0.85 -33.86
CA LYS A 91 -12.95 1.79 -33.54
C LYS A 91 -12.45 3.23 -33.43
N ILE A 92 -11.31 3.44 -32.77
CA ILE A 92 -10.64 4.75 -32.71
C ILE A 92 -10.37 5.25 -34.13
N GLN A 93 -9.78 4.41 -34.98
CA GLN A 93 -9.41 4.83 -36.33
C GLN A 93 -10.62 5.00 -37.26
N ASN A 94 -11.65 4.15 -37.15
CA ASN A 94 -12.88 4.24 -37.95
C ASN A 94 -13.72 5.48 -37.61
N ASN A 95 -13.60 6.01 -36.38
CA ASN A 95 -14.21 7.28 -36.00
C ASN A 95 -13.40 8.51 -36.45
N THR A 96 -12.21 8.29 -37.00
CA THR A 96 -11.30 9.35 -37.45
C THR A 96 -11.37 9.51 -38.96
N THR A 97 -11.22 10.74 -39.44
CA THR A 97 -11.20 11.03 -40.88
C THR A 97 -10.04 10.29 -41.56
N ALA A 98 -10.25 9.73 -42.75
CA ALA A 98 -9.33 8.81 -43.43
C ALA A 98 -7.86 9.29 -43.54
N ASN A 99 -7.63 10.60 -43.59
CA ASN A 99 -6.29 11.19 -43.76
C ASN A 99 -5.68 11.72 -42.46
N GLN A 100 -6.28 11.44 -41.31
CA GLN A 100 -5.76 11.90 -40.02
C GLN A 100 -5.23 10.74 -39.18
N CYS A 101 -4.17 11.03 -38.45
CA CYS A 101 -3.49 10.07 -37.61
C CYS A 101 -3.86 10.24 -36.14
N ASN A 102 -4.14 9.13 -35.46
CA ASN A 102 -4.27 9.10 -34.00
C ASN A 102 -2.95 8.75 -33.35
N ILE A 103 -2.67 9.35 -32.19
CA ILE A 103 -1.59 8.89 -31.30
C ILE A 103 -2.23 8.06 -30.20
N VAL A 104 -1.78 6.83 -29.99
CA VAL A 104 -2.33 5.94 -28.98
C VAL A 104 -1.23 5.46 -28.04
N HIS A 105 -1.33 5.81 -26.77
CA HIS A 105 -0.49 5.34 -25.69
C HIS A 105 -1.17 4.18 -24.96
N ILE A 106 -0.54 3.01 -24.92
CA ILE A 106 -1.02 1.85 -24.16
C ILE A 106 -0.11 1.61 -22.96
N PHE A 107 -0.66 1.93 -21.79
CA PHE A 107 -0.06 1.68 -20.50
C PHE A 107 -0.63 0.38 -19.92
N SER A 108 -0.16 -0.75 -20.45
CA SER A 108 -0.69 -2.06 -20.09
C SER A 108 0.38 -3.14 -20.23
N CYS A 109 0.24 -4.17 -19.42
CA CYS A 109 1.02 -5.40 -19.51
C CYS A 109 0.89 -6.13 -20.84
N HIS A 110 -0.23 -5.93 -21.52
CA HIS A 110 -0.51 -6.55 -22.80
C HIS A 110 -0.04 -5.69 -23.98
N SER A 111 0.59 -4.54 -23.73
CA SER A 111 0.93 -3.57 -24.78
C SER A 111 1.77 -4.17 -25.93
N GLY A 112 2.59 -5.19 -25.65
CA GLY A 112 3.33 -5.95 -26.67
C GLY A 112 2.43 -6.63 -27.71
N ALA A 113 1.24 -7.10 -27.34
CA ALA A 113 0.30 -7.71 -28.28
C ALA A 113 -0.29 -6.69 -29.25
N ALA A 114 -0.47 -5.43 -28.84
CA ALA A 114 -1.00 -4.37 -29.72
C ALA A 114 0.00 -4.10 -30.83
N GLN A 115 1.29 -4.17 -30.47
CA GLN A 115 2.39 -4.01 -31.39
C GLN A 115 2.45 -5.13 -32.44
N HIS A 116 2.17 -6.38 -32.04
CA HIS A 116 2.12 -7.54 -32.94
C HIS A 116 0.93 -7.52 -33.91
N HIS A 117 -0.16 -6.84 -33.54
CA HIS A 117 -1.39 -6.81 -34.33
C HIS A 117 -1.61 -5.49 -35.08
N LEU A 118 -0.60 -4.62 -35.14
CA LEU A 118 -0.71 -3.32 -35.79
C LEU A 118 -1.02 -3.45 -37.29
N ASP A 119 -0.56 -4.54 -37.94
CA ASP A 119 -0.89 -4.87 -39.34
C ASP A 119 -2.40 -4.99 -39.59
N TRP A 120 -3.17 -5.37 -38.59
CA TRP A 120 -4.62 -5.57 -38.71
C TRP A 120 -5.45 -4.33 -38.36
N ILE A 121 -4.81 -3.22 -37.98
CA ILE A 121 -5.50 -1.94 -37.74
C ILE A 121 -5.77 -1.25 -39.07
N GLN A 122 -7.00 -0.86 -39.36
CA GLN A 122 -7.32 -0.10 -40.57
C GLN A 122 -6.96 1.36 -40.36
N GLY A 123 -6.25 1.99 -41.31
CA GLY A 123 -5.91 3.43 -41.27
C GLY A 123 -4.60 3.78 -40.54
N ASN A 124 -4.39 5.08 -40.36
CA ASN A 124 -3.11 5.65 -39.90
C ASN A 124 -3.06 5.84 -38.38
N MET A 125 -2.00 5.35 -37.74
CA MET A 125 -1.86 5.42 -36.29
C MET A 125 -0.40 5.48 -35.85
N VAL A 126 -0.12 6.28 -34.80
CA VAL A 126 1.11 6.18 -34.02
C VAL A 126 0.81 5.44 -32.72
N LEU A 127 1.33 4.22 -32.59
CA LEU A 127 1.15 3.38 -31.41
C LEU A 127 2.38 3.46 -30.50
N CYS A 128 2.18 3.89 -29.26
CA CYS A 128 3.18 3.94 -28.20
C CYS A 128 2.85 2.92 -27.10
N THR A 129 3.71 1.92 -26.91
CA THR A 129 3.51 0.85 -25.93
C THR A 129 4.53 0.92 -24.81
N TYR A 130 4.09 0.74 -23.57
CA TYR A 130 4.94 0.85 -22.38
C TYR A 130 4.84 -0.43 -21.53
N ASN A 131 5.98 -1.01 -21.18
CA ASN A 131 6.14 -2.19 -20.32
C ASN A 131 5.39 -3.45 -20.82
N LYS A 132 5.94 -4.65 -20.57
CA LYS A 132 5.35 -5.93 -21.04
C LYS A 132 4.78 -6.82 -19.92
N ALA A 133 4.58 -6.32 -18.70
CA ALA A 133 4.26 -7.15 -17.53
C ALA A 133 3.09 -6.61 -16.67
N SER A 134 2.43 -7.48 -15.90
CA SER A 134 1.02 -7.37 -15.45
C SER A 134 0.76 -7.03 -13.99
N ASP A 135 1.53 -6.13 -13.38
CA ASP A 135 1.44 -5.87 -11.94
C ASP A 135 1.37 -4.39 -11.55
N ALA A 136 0.97 -4.14 -10.30
CA ALA A 136 0.88 -2.84 -9.65
C ALA A 136 2.12 -1.96 -9.84
N ASN A 137 3.33 -2.54 -9.92
CA ASN A 137 4.54 -1.77 -10.18
C ASN A 137 4.62 -1.23 -11.61
N ILE A 138 4.06 -1.97 -12.56
CA ILE A 138 3.92 -1.50 -13.93
C ILE A 138 2.83 -0.46 -14.02
N ILE A 139 1.76 -0.55 -13.21
CA ILE A 139 0.81 0.55 -13.05
C ILE A 139 1.53 1.81 -12.58
N GLN A 140 2.45 1.72 -11.61
CA GLN A 140 3.19 2.89 -11.15
C GLN A 140 4.18 3.43 -12.20
N LEU A 141 4.88 2.56 -12.95
CA LEU A 141 5.76 3.00 -14.04
C LEU A 141 4.97 3.60 -15.20
N ALA A 142 3.85 2.98 -15.55
CA ALA A 142 2.85 3.50 -16.48
C ALA A 142 2.35 4.86 -16.04
N GLN A 143 1.92 5.01 -14.78
CA GLN A 143 1.45 6.26 -14.18
C GLN A 143 2.52 7.33 -14.35
N ASN A 144 3.76 7.02 -13.96
CA ASN A 144 4.85 7.99 -14.08
C ASN A 144 5.09 8.43 -15.53
N ASN A 145 4.94 7.53 -16.50
CA ASN A 145 5.11 7.83 -17.92
C ASN A 145 3.91 8.60 -18.48
N TYR A 146 2.68 8.27 -18.05
CA TYR A 146 1.45 9.00 -18.31
C TYR A 146 1.57 10.42 -17.76
N ASP A 147 1.86 10.59 -16.46
CA ASP A 147 2.05 11.89 -15.80
C ASP A 147 3.11 12.70 -16.52
N ALA A 148 4.24 12.09 -16.89
CA ALA A 148 5.29 12.79 -17.62
C ALA A 148 4.83 13.28 -19.01
N ARG A 149 3.96 12.52 -19.69
CA ARG A 149 3.41 12.87 -21.00
C ARG A 149 2.30 13.92 -20.91
N THR A 150 1.56 13.94 -19.81
CA THR A 150 0.37 14.79 -19.62
C THR A 150 0.62 16.06 -18.80
N LYS A 151 1.74 16.15 -18.06
CA LYS A 151 2.10 17.31 -17.21
C LYS A 151 2.30 18.63 -17.97
N LYS A 152 2.64 18.57 -19.27
CA LYS A 152 2.77 19.76 -20.13
C LYS A 152 1.73 19.68 -21.25
N ASN A 153 0.66 20.47 -21.12
CA ASN A 153 -0.50 20.46 -22.02
C ASN A 153 -0.14 20.53 -23.51
N ASP A 154 0.92 21.26 -23.86
CA ASP A 154 1.33 21.46 -25.26
C ASP A 154 2.61 20.70 -25.67
N SER A 155 3.15 19.82 -24.82
CA SER A 155 4.35 19.07 -25.19
C SER A 155 4.04 18.11 -26.34
N LEU A 156 4.90 18.13 -27.36
CA LEU A 156 4.76 17.25 -28.52
C LEU A 156 5.31 15.87 -28.20
N LEU A 157 4.79 14.83 -28.86
CA LEU A 157 5.21 13.44 -28.61
C LEU A 157 6.74 13.30 -28.75
N ILE A 158 7.32 13.95 -29.76
CA ILE A 158 8.76 13.86 -30.01
C ILE A 158 9.60 14.57 -28.94
N GLU A 159 9.12 15.68 -28.39
CA GLU A 159 9.77 16.37 -27.26
C GLU A 159 9.68 15.54 -25.99
N TYR A 160 8.53 14.92 -25.74
CA TYR A 160 8.36 13.99 -24.63
C TYR A 160 9.35 12.83 -24.73
N ILE A 161 9.48 12.22 -25.91
CA ILE A 161 10.43 11.13 -26.14
C ILE A 161 11.87 11.62 -25.93
N ARG A 162 12.26 12.79 -26.46
CA ARG A 162 13.59 13.39 -26.23
C ARG A 162 13.87 13.57 -24.73
N ASP A 163 12.94 14.20 -24.02
CA ASP A 163 13.14 14.60 -22.63
C ASP A 163 13.14 13.41 -21.66
N ASN A 164 12.43 12.33 -22.01
CA ASN A 164 12.23 11.15 -21.17
C ASN A 164 12.88 9.88 -21.75
N PHE A 165 13.70 9.98 -22.80
CA PHE A 165 14.27 8.83 -23.50
C PHE A 165 14.93 7.80 -22.58
N HIS A 166 15.69 8.30 -21.60
CA HIS A 166 16.36 7.52 -20.58
C HIS A 166 15.40 6.68 -19.72
N LEU A 167 14.25 7.23 -19.35
CA LEU A 167 13.21 6.53 -18.58
C LEU A 167 12.41 5.56 -19.44
N LEU A 168 12.16 5.92 -20.71
CA LEU A 168 11.53 5.04 -21.69
C LEU A 168 12.39 3.80 -21.97
N ALA A 169 13.71 3.97 -22.03
CA ALA A 169 14.65 2.86 -22.19
C ALA A 169 14.59 1.86 -21.03
N ALA A 170 14.36 2.34 -19.80
CA ALA A 170 14.15 1.50 -18.64
C ALA A 170 12.71 0.98 -18.47
N SER A 171 11.82 1.20 -19.43
CA SER A 171 10.39 0.80 -19.35
C SER A 171 9.92 -0.03 -20.55
N ASP A 172 10.86 -0.70 -21.26
CA ASP A 172 10.59 -1.48 -22.48
C ASP A 172 9.64 -0.76 -23.48
N PHE A 173 9.91 0.51 -23.75
CA PHE A 173 9.09 1.36 -24.62
C PHE A 173 9.19 0.95 -26.08
N SER A 174 8.08 0.98 -26.82
CA SER A 174 8.10 0.94 -28.29
C SER A 174 7.20 2.00 -28.88
N ILE A 175 7.58 2.50 -30.06
CA ILE A 175 6.79 3.40 -30.88
C ILE A 175 6.71 2.82 -32.29
N SER A 176 5.51 2.82 -32.85
CA SER A 176 5.26 2.36 -34.20
C SER A 176 4.37 3.32 -34.98
N TYR A 177 4.80 3.64 -36.18
CA TYR A 177 4.07 4.46 -37.13
C TYR A 177 3.46 3.52 -38.16
N LYS A 178 2.13 3.41 -38.18
CA LYS A 178 1.38 2.82 -39.28
C LYS A 178 0.87 3.94 -40.16
N LEU A 179 1.46 4.09 -41.35
CA LEU A 179 1.17 5.17 -42.29
C LEU A 179 1.07 4.58 -43.70
N ASP A 180 -0.03 4.84 -44.40
CA ASP A 180 -0.26 4.35 -45.77
C ASP A 180 0.00 2.84 -45.92
N ASP A 181 -0.53 2.05 -44.97
CA ASP A 181 -0.36 0.60 -44.85
C ASP A 181 1.10 0.12 -44.64
N GLN A 182 2.06 1.02 -44.45
CA GLN A 182 3.43 0.71 -44.03
C GLN A 182 3.58 0.81 -42.52
N ILE A 183 4.41 -0.06 -41.93
CA ILE A 183 4.71 -0.03 -40.49
C ILE A 183 6.19 0.19 -40.26
N TYR A 184 6.49 1.22 -39.45
CA TYR A 184 7.83 1.54 -39.00
C TYR A 184 7.86 1.49 -37.48
N SER A 185 8.69 0.62 -36.92
CA SER A 185 8.78 0.41 -35.47
C SER A 185 10.16 0.70 -34.91
N PHE A 186 10.20 1.29 -33.72
CA PHE A 186 11.38 1.44 -32.90
C PHE A 186 11.08 0.99 -31.47
N SER A 187 11.96 0.16 -30.92
CA SER A 187 11.78 -0.42 -29.59
C SER A 187 13.04 -0.23 -28.76
N LEU A 188 12.83 0.13 -27.51
CA LEU A 188 13.82 0.14 -26.45
C LEU A 188 13.58 -1.06 -25.54
N SER A 189 14.66 -1.63 -25.00
CA SER A 189 14.54 -2.66 -23.97
C SER A 189 15.46 -2.42 -22.80
N ALA A 190 14.90 -2.61 -21.60
CA ALA A 190 15.64 -2.57 -20.36
C ALA A 190 16.61 -3.76 -20.22
N ASN A 191 16.47 -4.82 -21.04
CA ASN A 191 17.28 -6.03 -20.93
C ASN A 191 18.79 -5.76 -21.04
N LYS A 192 19.21 -4.83 -21.90
CA LYS A 192 20.63 -4.44 -22.01
C LYS A 192 21.13 -3.73 -20.76
N ILE A 193 20.29 -2.90 -20.13
CA ILE A 193 20.63 -2.13 -18.91
C ILE A 193 20.97 -3.05 -17.75
N LYS A 194 20.26 -4.18 -17.64
CA LYS A 194 20.40 -5.15 -16.54
C LYS A 194 21.78 -5.84 -16.48
N ASN A 195 22.50 -5.88 -17.60
CA ASN A 195 23.81 -6.53 -17.69
C ASN A 195 24.99 -5.54 -17.59
N MET A 196 24.70 -4.24 -17.44
CA MET A 196 25.72 -3.21 -17.43
C MET A 196 26.51 -3.22 -16.13
N LYS A 197 27.82 -3.07 -16.24
CA LYS A 197 28.73 -3.10 -15.08
C LYS A 197 28.97 -1.71 -14.48
N SER A 198 28.57 -0.65 -15.19
CA SER A 198 28.80 0.72 -14.74
C SER A 198 27.76 1.71 -15.27
N ILE A 199 27.63 2.83 -14.56
CA ILE A 199 26.82 3.98 -15.00
C ILE A 199 27.35 4.65 -16.27
N ALA A 200 28.67 4.57 -16.52
CA ALA A 200 29.27 5.09 -17.74
C ALA A 200 28.80 4.33 -18.99
N GLU A 201 28.67 3.00 -18.88
CA GLU A 201 28.13 2.14 -19.92
C GLU A 201 26.68 2.53 -20.27
N LEU A 202 25.86 2.80 -19.25
CA LEU A 202 24.48 3.27 -19.45
C LEU A 202 24.43 4.59 -20.22
N ARG A 203 25.27 5.57 -19.87
CA ARG A 203 25.31 6.84 -20.58
C ARG A 203 25.65 6.65 -22.06
N ALA A 204 26.68 5.85 -22.36
CA ALA A 204 27.08 5.56 -23.73
C ALA A 204 25.97 4.83 -24.51
N PHE A 205 25.34 3.84 -23.88
CA PHE A 205 24.20 3.11 -24.44
C PHE A 205 23.03 4.04 -24.78
N LEU A 206 22.60 4.89 -23.83
CA LEU A 206 21.50 5.82 -24.05
C LEU A 206 21.80 6.80 -25.19
N HIS A 207 23.04 7.29 -25.30
CA HIS A 207 23.44 8.12 -26.44
C HIS A 207 23.37 7.36 -27.78
N GLN A 208 23.77 6.10 -27.80
CA GLN A 208 23.72 5.27 -29.01
C GLN A 208 22.28 4.98 -29.43
N GLU A 209 21.43 4.54 -28.50
CA GLU A 209 20.02 4.26 -28.77
C GLU A 209 19.27 5.53 -29.17
N TYR A 210 19.59 6.69 -28.58
CA TYR A 210 18.99 7.97 -28.98
C TYR A 210 19.38 8.35 -30.41
N LYS A 211 20.65 8.14 -30.81
CA LYS A 211 21.07 8.36 -32.21
C LYS A 211 20.33 7.43 -33.17
N ALA A 212 20.10 6.18 -32.79
CA ALA A 212 19.32 5.23 -33.59
C ALA A 212 17.87 5.71 -33.73
N PHE A 213 17.26 6.18 -32.64
CA PHE A 213 15.91 6.76 -32.65
C PHE A 213 15.83 8.01 -33.54
N VAL A 214 16.80 8.94 -33.43
CA VAL A 214 16.86 10.13 -34.29
C VAL A 214 16.92 9.74 -35.76
N LYS A 215 17.73 8.74 -36.12
CA LYS A 215 17.81 8.25 -37.50
C LYS A 215 16.47 7.66 -37.96
N PHE A 216 15.86 6.82 -37.13
CA PHE A 216 14.55 6.24 -37.37
C PHE A 216 13.49 7.33 -37.63
N TYR A 217 13.36 8.31 -36.71
CA TYR A 217 12.40 9.39 -36.85
C TYR A 217 12.66 10.25 -38.08
N LYS A 218 13.92 10.62 -38.37
CA LYS A 218 14.26 11.44 -39.54
C LYS A 218 13.88 10.77 -40.87
N ASN A 219 14.04 9.45 -40.97
CA ASN A 219 13.64 8.71 -42.16
C ASN A 219 12.14 8.84 -42.41
N ILE A 220 11.32 8.55 -41.41
CA ILE A 220 9.85 8.61 -41.53
C ILE A 220 9.39 10.06 -41.72
N HIS A 221 9.95 11.00 -40.96
CA HIS A 221 9.64 12.42 -41.10
C HIS A 221 9.92 12.90 -42.53
N SER A 222 11.05 12.52 -43.15
CA SER A 222 11.38 12.96 -44.51
C SER A 222 10.36 12.52 -45.56
N GLU A 223 9.70 11.39 -45.33
CA GLU A 223 8.69 10.81 -46.23
C GLU A 223 7.28 11.35 -45.95
N TYR A 224 6.94 11.57 -44.67
CA TYR A 224 5.55 11.73 -44.24
C TYR A 224 5.19 13.08 -43.62
N HIS A 225 6.15 13.99 -43.40
CA HIS A 225 5.87 15.24 -42.68
C HIS A 225 4.87 16.17 -43.36
N GLU A 226 4.80 16.17 -44.69
CA GLU A 226 3.81 16.97 -45.44
C GLU A 226 2.41 16.33 -45.42
N SER A 227 2.34 15.00 -45.47
CA SER A 227 1.07 14.24 -45.45
C SER A 227 0.43 14.21 -44.08
N TYR A 228 1.24 14.15 -43.01
CA TYR A 228 0.79 14.00 -41.62
C TYR A 228 1.42 15.03 -40.68
N PRO A 229 1.19 16.34 -40.92
CA PRO A 229 1.82 17.43 -40.17
C PRO A 229 1.41 17.46 -38.68
N GLU A 230 0.30 16.83 -38.31
CA GLU A 230 -0.18 16.75 -36.93
C GLU A 230 0.69 15.85 -36.03
N ILE A 231 1.39 14.87 -36.61
CA ILE A 231 2.34 13.99 -35.89
C ILE A 231 3.80 14.34 -36.18
N PHE A 232 4.09 15.01 -37.30
CA PHE A 232 5.43 15.43 -37.71
C PHE A 232 5.57 16.95 -37.77
N ASN A 233 5.23 17.63 -36.67
CA ASN A 233 5.27 19.08 -36.59
C ASN A 233 6.63 19.68 -36.18
N LEU A 234 7.60 18.85 -35.81
CA LEU A 234 8.94 19.27 -35.44
C LEU A 234 10.02 18.33 -35.97
N ASN A 235 11.15 18.93 -36.34
CA ASN A 235 12.41 18.23 -36.50
C ASN A 235 12.94 17.78 -35.13
N ILE A 236 13.43 16.55 -35.04
CA ILE A 236 14.04 16.06 -33.82
C ILE A 236 15.47 16.61 -33.64
N GLU A 237 15.78 17.07 -32.44
CA GLU A 237 17.14 17.43 -32.06
C GLU A 237 18.08 16.21 -32.10
N THR A 238 19.28 16.42 -32.65
CA THR A 238 20.25 15.34 -32.81
C THR A 238 20.98 14.95 -31.52
N LYS A 239 20.87 15.76 -30.46
CA LYS A 239 21.51 15.52 -29.18
C LYS A 239 20.45 15.15 -28.14
N PRO A 240 20.67 14.11 -27.33
CA PRO A 240 19.77 13.83 -26.22
C PRO A 240 19.91 14.90 -25.14
N LYS A 241 18.90 14.98 -24.26
CA LYS A 241 18.98 15.75 -23.02
C LYS A 241 20.19 15.30 -22.19
N GLU A 242 20.93 16.24 -21.61
CA GLU A 242 22.01 15.93 -20.68
C GLU A 242 21.45 15.28 -19.40
N LEU A 243 22.06 14.16 -18.99
CA LEU A 243 21.63 13.37 -17.84
C LEU A 243 22.57 13.56 -16.66
N THR A 244 21.99 13.92 -15.52
CA THR A 244 22.69 13.96 -14.24
C THR A 244 22.99 12.54 -13.74
N TYR A 245 23.86 12.41 -12.73
CA TYR A 245 24.08 11.12 -12.08
C TYR A 245 22.79 10.58 -11.46
N ALA A 246 21.96 11.44 -10.87
CA ALA A 246 20.66 11.06 -10.30
C ALA A 246 19.69 10.51 -11.35
N ASP A 247 19.67 11.09 -12.55
CA ASP A 247 18.86 10.57 -13.66
C ASP A 247 19.30 9.15 -14.04
N LEU A 248 20.60 8.89 -14.12
CA LEU A 248 21.14 7.56 -14.45
C LEU A 248 20.84 6.53 -13.34
N ILE A 249 20.93 6.93 -12.07
CA ILE A 249 20.52 6.10 -10.94
C ILE A 249 19.04 5.75 -11.01
N ARG A 250 18.19 6.72 -11.38
CA ARG A 250 16.75 6.48 -11.57
C ARG A 250 16.48 5.47 -12.67
N VAL A 251 17.23 5.50 -13.77
CA VAL A 251 17.14 4.52 -14.86
C VAL A 251 17.52 3.12 -14.38
N PHE A 252 18.65 2.97 -13.69
CA PHE A 252 19.06 1.68 -13.11
C PHE A 252 18.05 1.16 -12.08
N SER A 253 17.56 2.03 -11.19
CA SER A 253 16.60 1.63 -10.16
C SER A 253 15.27 1.15 -10.77
N ARG A 254 14.83 1.77 -11.88
CA ARG A 254 13.67 1.29 -12.65
C ARG A 254 13.92 -0.06 -13.29
N ALA A 255 15.06 -0.24 -13.95
CA ALA A 255 15.43 -1.51 -14.56
C ALA A 255 15.58 -2.63 -13.50
N LEU A 256 16.10 -2.30 -12.32
CA LEU A 256 16.22 -3.21 -11.18
C LEU A 256 14.83 -3.63 -10.69
N THR A 257 13.92 -2.67 -10.52
CA THR A 257 12.53 -2.93 -10.12
C THR A 257 11.81 -3.82 -11.12
N LEU A 258 12.04 -3.64 -12.42
CA LEU A 258 11.48 -4.52 -13.45
C LEU A 258 12.08 -5.93 -13.42
N GLU A 259 13.37 -6.08 -13.12
CA GLU A 259 14.01 -7.41 -13.03
C GLU A 259 13.62 -8.14 -11.75
N THR A 260 13.48 -7.43 -10.62
CA THR A 260 13.01 -8.01 -9.35
C THR A 260 11.53 -8.39 -9.43
N TYR A 261 10.74 -7.64 -10.20
CA TYR A 261 9.35 -8.01 -10.48
C TYR A 261 9.26 -9.28 -11.37
N ASN A 262 9.99 -9.32 -12.49
CA ASN A 262 9.99 -10.47 -13.41
C ASN A 262 10.97 -11.57 -12.98
N PHE A 263 11.20 -11.70 -11.67
CA PHE A 263 12.24 -12.55 -11.14
C PHE A 263 12.04 -14.00 -11.58
N ASN A 264 13.10 -14.59 -12.13
CA ASN A 264 13.20 -15.99 -12.47
C ASN A 264 14.59 -16.51 -12.08
N THR A 265 14.86 -17.80 -12.31
CA THR A 265 16.13 -18.44 -11.93
C THR A 265 17.38 -17.75 -12.52
N PHE A 266 17.27 -16.99 -13.62
CA PHE A 266 18.39 -16.25 -14.22
C PHE A 266 18.46 -14.78 -13.79
N SER A 267 17.55 -14.33 -12.93
CA SER A 267 17.45 -12.92 -12.53
C SER A 267 18.42 -12.54 -11.41
N LEU A 268 18.79 -13.47 -10.52
CA LEU A 268 19.61 -13.15 -9.35
C LEU A 268 20.97 -12.57 -9.72
N SER A 269 21.72 -13.22 -10.62
CA SER A 269 23.05 -12.74 -11.04
C SER A 269 22.99 -11.37 -11.74
N LYS A 270 21.87 -11.07 -12.44
CA LYS A 270 21.65 -9.76 -13.06
C LYS A 270 21.38 -8.71 -11.99
N ILE A 271 20.54 -9.03 -11.01
CA ILE A 271 20.24 -8.16 -9.87
C ILE A 271 21.51 -7.85 -9.09
N GLU A 272 22.33 -8.85 -8.76
CA GLU A 272 23.63 -8.66 -8.12
C GLU A 272 24.54 -7.75 -8.95
N THR A 273 24.59 -7.94 -10.27
CA THR A 273 25.35 -7.07 -11.18
C THR A 273 24.89 -5.62 -11.09
N MET A 274 23.57 -5.39 -11.06
CA MET A 274 22.99 -4.05 -10.92
C MET A 274 23.27 -3.46 -9.53
N LEU A 275 23.21 -4.25 -8.46
CA LEU A 275 23.49 -3.82 -7.09
C LEU A 275 24.97 -3.44 -6.86
N ASN A 276 25.88 -3.67 -7.82
CA ASN A 276 27.23 -3.08 -7.76
C ASN A 276 27.23 -1.55 -7.93
N GLN A 277 26.14 -0.95 -8.42
CA GLN A 277 26.04 0.49 -8.57
C GLN A 277 25.67 1.15 -7.23
N LYS A 278 26.24 2.32 -6.91
CA LYS A 278 25.96 3.03 -5.65
C LYS A 278 24.77 3.98 -5.76
N GLY A 279 23.92 4.00 -4.73
CA GLY A 279 22.81 4.94 -4.57
C GLY A 279 21.50 4.51 -5.22
N LEU A 280 21.33 3.23 -5.56
CA LEU A 280 20.08 2.71 -6.12
C LEU A 280 18.93 2.78 -5.10
N TYR A 281 17.73 3.00 -5.63
CA TYR A 281 16.48 2.94 -4.85
C TYR A 281 15.97 1.50 -4.84
N THR A 282 16.02 0.83 -3.69
CA THR A 282 15.67 -0.59 -3.53
C THR A 282 14.31 -0.85 -2.89
N ASP A 283 13.63 0.17 -2.35
CA ASP A 283 12.36 0.04 -1.61
C ASP A 283 11.31 -0.82 -2.34
N THR A 284 10.99 -0.44 -3.58
CA THR A 284 10.01 -1.16 -4.40
C THR A 284 10.49 -2.57 -4.74
N SER A 285 11.78 -2.76 -4.95
CA SER A 285 12.33 -4.09 -5.21
C SER A 285 12.24 -5.01 -3.99
N ILE A 286 12.47 -4.48 -2.79
CA ILE A 286 12.33 -5.21 -1.52
C ILE A 286 10.87 -5.63 -1.33
N ARG A 287 9.93 -4.71 -1.57
CA ARG A 287 8.50 -4.99 -1.53
C ARG A 287 8.11 -6.13 -2.47
N ASN A 288 8.60 -6.10 -3.71
CA ASN A 288 8.34 -7.16 -4.69
C ASN A 288 8.85 -8.52 -4.20
N ALA A 289 10.05 -8.56 -3.63
CA ALA A 289 10.60 -9.79 -3.07
C ALA A 289 9.75 -10.34 -1.92
N ILE A 290 9.22 -9.46 -1.05
CA ILE A 290 8.30 -9.81 0.04
C ILE A 290 6.99 -10.36 -0.52
N GLU A 291 6.37 -9.68 -1.49
CA GLU A 291 5.10 -10.07 -2.08
C GLU A 291 5.21 -11.42 -2.81
N GLN A 292 6.34 -11.66 -3.47
CA GLN A 292 6.66 -12.94 -4.10
C GLN A 292 6.98 -14.06 -3.08
N GLY A 293 7.27 -13.72 -1.82
CA GLY A 293 7.75 -14.69 -0.84
C GLY A 293 9.14 -15.24 -1.16
N ASN A 294 9.97 -14.45 -1.86
CA ASN A 294 11.29 -14.89 -2.32
C ASN A 294 12.38 -14.43 -1.34
N SER A 295 12.75 -15.31 -0.41
CA SER A 295 13.73 -15.01 0.64
C SER A 295 15.14 -14.75 0.09
N GLU A 296 15.57 -15.48 -0.94
CA GLU A 296 16.91 -15.31 -1.52
C GLU A 296 17.06 -13.92 -2.16
N LEU A 297 16.08 -13.52 -2.97
CA LEU A 297 16.04 -12.18 -3.55
C LEU A 297 15.96 -11.10 -2.48
N LEU A 298 15.12 -11.31 -1.45
CA LEU A 298 14.97 -10.36 -0.35
C LEU A 298 16.30 -10.13 0.38
N ILE A 299 17.00 -11.20 0.74
CA ILE A 299 18.31 -11.12 1.40
C ILE A 299 19.33 -10.40 0.52
N CYS A 300 19.36 -10.71 -0.78
CA CYS A 300 20.23 -10.02 -1.75
C CYS A 300 20.00 -8.49 -1.75
N LEU A 301 18.74 -8.06 -1.78
CA LEU A 301 18.36 -6.64 -1.76
C LEU A 301 18.61 -5.95 -0.41
N LEU A 302 18.40 -6.66 0.69
CA LEU A 302 18.67 -6.16 2.04
C LEU A 302 20.17 -5.95 2.28
N ASN A 303 21.02 -6.84 1.77
CA ASN A 303 22.47 -6.74 1.90
C ASN A 303 23.11 -5.62 1.06
N TYR A 304 22.33 -4.90 0.26
CA TYR A 304 22.82 -3.74 -0.48
C TYR A 304 23.16 -2.57 0.47
N ASP A 305 24.39 -2.07 0.38
CA ASP A 305 25.07 -1.14 1.33
C ASP A 305 24.28 0.16 1.67
N ASN A 306 23.28 0.53 0.88
CA ASN A 306 22.46 1.73 1.10
C ASN A 306 21.00 1.42 1.47
N THR A 307 20.67 0.17 1.79
CA THR A 307 19.30 -0.24 2.09
C THR A 307 18.87 0.24 3.47
N LYS A 308 17.83 1.09 3.49
CA LYS A 308 17.06 1.42 4.68
C LYS A 308 15.72 0.74 4.57
N VAL A 309 15.40 -0.15 5.52
CA VAL A 309 14.09 -0.80 5.54
C VAL A 309 13.04 0.24 5.87
N ASN A 310 12.21 0.54 4.87
CA ASN A 310 11.05 1.39 5.01
C ASN A 310 10.00 0.70 5.91
N PRO A 311 9.40 1.40 6.89
CA PRO A 311 8.30 0.88 7.69
C PRO A 311 7.18 0.23 6.87
N TYR A 312 6.92 0.74 5.66
CA TYR A 312 5.93 0.15 4.76
C TYR A 312 6.30 -1.26 4.25
N ASN A 313 7.59 -1.55 4.06
CA ASN A 313 8.02 -2.90 3.66
C ASN A 313 7.88 -3.88 4.83
N LEU A 314 8.10 -3.42 6.06
CA LEU A 314 7.83 -4.21 7.25
C LEU A 314 6.32 -4.52 7.38
N ASP A 315 5.46 -3.53 7.16
CA ASP A 315 4.00 -3.74 7.10
C ASP A 315 3.63 -4.79 6.06
N LYS A 316 4.24 -4.74 4.87
CA LYS A 316 4.00 -5.72 3.80
C LYS A 316 4.46 -7.12 4.20
N ALA A 317 5.58 -7.25 4.91
CA ALA A 317 6.04 -8.54 5.44
C ALA A 317 5.07 -9.11 6.49
N ILE A 318 4.54 -8.26 7.37
CA ILE A 318 3.51 -8.63 8.36
C ILE A 318 2.21 -9.06 7.66
N GLU A 319 1.75 -8.29 6.67
CA GLU A 319 0.56 -8.59 5.87
C GLU A 319 0.70 -9.94 5.14
N LYS A 320 1.88 -10.20 4.55
CA LYS A 320 2.20 -11.45 3.87
C LYS A 320 2.03 -12.65 4.80
N GLY A 321 2.39 -12.51 6.07
CA GLY A 321 2.26 -13.56 7.09
C GLY A 321 3.25 -14.71 6.92
N ASP A 322 4.28 -14.54 6.10
CA ASP A 322 5.39 -15.49 5.98
C ASP A 322 6.46 -15.15 7.03
N LEU A 323 6.61 -16.02 8.03
CA LEU A 323 7.52 -15.82 9.15
C LEU A 323 9.00 -15.75 8.71
N ALA A 324 9.40 -16.49 7.68
CA ALA A 324 10.79 -16.47 7.20
C ALA A 324 11.12 -15.14 6.53
N ILE A 325 10.19 -14.63 5.71
CA ILE A 325 10.28 -13.30 5.09
C ILE A 325 10.31 -12.21 6.15
N LEU A 326 9.41 -12.27 7.14
CA LEU A 326 9.38 -11.29 8.23
C LEU A 326 10.70 -11.28 9.00
N LYS A 327 11.23 -12.45 9.37
CA LYS A 327 12.51 -12.55 10.08
C LYS A 327 13.66 -11.94 9.29
N ALA A 328 13.74 -12.21 7.99
CA ALA A 328 14.77 -11.59 7.13
C ALA A 328 14.70 -10.05 7.16
N VAL A 329 13.50 -9.46 7.17
CA VAL A 329 13.34 -8.00 7.29
C VAL A 329 13.71 -7.51 8.70
N LEU A 330 13.29 -8.21 9.76
CA LEU A 330 13.56 -7.84 11.15
C LEU A 330 15.04 -7.94 11.52
N GLU A 331 15.76 -8.92 11.00
CA GLU A 331 17.19 -9.13 11.27
C GLU A 331 18.07 -8.05 10.61
N HIS A 332 17.52 -7.30 9.66
CA HIS A 332 18.26 -6.23 9.01
C HIS A 332 18.51 -5.05 9.98
N SER A 333 19.77 -4.63 10.10
CA SER A 333 20.23 -3.67 11.11
C SER A 333 19.54 -2.29 11.10
N THR A 334 18.95 -1.89 9.97
CA THR A 334 18.25 -0.60 9.84
C THR A 334 16.76 -0.67 10.19
N THR A 335 16.23 -1.87 10.47
CA THR A 335 14.82 -2.06 10.78
C THR A 335 14.47 -1.48 12.15
N LYS A 336 13.36 -0.73 12.19
CA LYS A 336 12.78 -0.17 13.40
C LYS A 336 11.30 -0.51 13.44
N ILE A 337 10.81 -0.92 14.60
CA ILE A 337 9.39 -1.15 14.81
C ILE A 337 8.76 0.17 15.21
N GLU A 338 7.86 0.68 14.36
CA GLU A 338 7.05 1.85 14.67
C GLU A 338 5.68 1.42 15.23
N LEU A 339 4.99 2.36 15.88
CA LEU A 339 3.66 2.16 16.48
C LEU A 339 2.70 1.44 15.51
N TYR A 340 2.67 1.88 14.24
CA TYR A 340 1.77 1.35 13.23
C TYR A 340 2.12 -0.09 12.84
N ASN A 341 3.40 -0.45 12.74
CA ASN A 341 3.82 -1.81 12.41
C ASN A 341 3.33 -2.82 13.46
N LEU A 342 3.48 -2.48 14.74
CA LEU A 342 3.02 -3.33 15.84
C LEU A 342 1.49 -3.46 15.86
N ASN A 343 0.75 -2.37 15.64
CA ASN A 343 -0.71 -2.45 15.47
C ASN A 343 -1.11 -3.40 14.35
N LYS A 344 -0.37 -3.37 13.24
CA LYS A 344 -0.65 -4.23 12.10
C LYS A 344 -0.41 -5.71 12.41
N ALA A 345 0.63 -6.02 13.18
CA ALA A 345 0.87 -7.39 13.67
C ALA A 345 -0.26 -7.86 14.62
N ILE A 346 -0.75 -6.98 15.50
CA ILE A 346 -1.89 -7.27 16.38
C ILE A 346 -3.17 -7.50 15.56
N GLU A 347 -3.44 -6.65 14.56
CA GLU A 347 -4.60 -6.77 13.68
C GLU A 347 -4.57 -8.05 12.84
N LYS A 348 -3.39 -8.44 12.34
CA LYS A 348 -3.17 -9.69 11.62
C LYS A 348 -3.62 -10.90 12.45
N GLY A 349 -3.44 -10.86 13.77
CA GLY A 349 -3.89 -11.89 14.70
C GLY A 349 -3.10 -13.21 14.61
N ASP A 350 -1.97 -13.20 13.92
CA ASP A 350 -1.05 -14.34 13.89
C ASP A 350 -0.04 -14.19 15.04
N LEU A 351 -0.13 -15.10 16.01
CA LEU A 351 0.71 -15.07 17.21
C LEU A 351 2.20 -15.24 16.91
N ALA A 352 2.57 -16.02 15.89
CA ALA A 352 3.98 -16.23 15.55
C ALA A 352 4.59 -14.97 14.92
N ILE A 353 3.82 -14.30 14.05
CA ILE A 353 4.19 -13.00 13.48
C ILE A 353 4.31 -11.93 14.57
N LEU A 354 3.33 -11.85 15.47
CA LEU A 354 3.37 -10.89 16.57
C LEU A 354 4.59 -11.13 17.47
N LYS A 355 4.87 -12.38 17.87
CA LYS A 355 6.03 -12.70 18.70
C LYS A 355 7.35 -12.28 18.04
N ALA A 356 7.50 -12.54 16.74
CA ALA A 356 8.69 -12.11 16.01
C ALA A 356 8.87 -10.58 16.05
N VAL A 357 7.79 -9.81 15.91
CA VAL A 357 7.83 -8.34 16.03
C VAL A 357 8.15 -7.92 17.47
N LEU A 358 7.55 -8.55 18.48
CA LEU A 358 7.78 -8.25 19.90
C LEU A 358 9.22 -8.56 20.34
N GLU A 359 9.84 -9.60 19.82
CA GLU A 359 11.23 -9.98 20.13
C GLU A 359 12.26 -9.00 19.56
N HIS A 360 11.87 -8.12 18.62
CA HIS A 360 12.78 -7.16 18.04
C HIS A 360 13.18 -6.06 19.04
N SER A 361 14.48 -5.78 19.13
CA SER A 361 15.05 -4.90 20.17
C SER A 361 14.53 -3.45 20.20
N THR A 362 13.96 -2.97 19.10
CA THR A 362 13.40 -1.61 19.01
C THR A 362 11.92 -1.53 19.38
N THR A 363 11.28 -2.67 19.67
CA THR A 363 9.85 -2.73 19.97
C THR A 363 9.53 -2.08 21.31
N LYS A 364 8.55 -1.18 21.29
CA LYS A 364 7.99 -0.54 22.47
C LYS A 364 6.47 -0.65 22.41
N ILE A 365 5.87 -1.08 23.51
CA ILE A 365 4.42 -1.11 23.65
C ILE A 365 3.96 0.26 24.11
N GLU A 366 3.23 0.95 23.25
CA GLU A 366 2.57 2.20 23.61
C GLU A 366 1.11 1.95 24.01
N LEU A 367 0.51 2.93 24.69
CA LEU A 367 -0.88 2.89 25.16
C LEU A 367 -1.85 2.40 24.08
N TYR A 368 -1.68 2.92 22.85
CA TYR A 368 -2.54 2.60 21.72
C TYR A 368 -2.39 1.13 21.26
N ASN A 369 -1.20 0.55 21.30
CA ASN A 369 -1.00 -0.86 20.93
C ASN A 369 -1.75 -1.80 21.88
N LEU A 370 -1.65 -1.53 23.20
CA LEU A 370 -2.34 -2.34 24.19
C LEU A 370 -3.87 -2.22 24.05
N ASN A 371 -4.39 -1.01 23.82
CA ASN A 371 -5.81 -0.83 23.51
C ASN A 371 -6.23 -1.63 22.27
N LYS A 372 -5.40 -1.63 21.23
CA LYS A 372 -5.68 -2.39 20.01
C LYS A 372 -5.75 -3.90 20.27
N ALA A 373 -4.88 -4.43 21.12
CA ALA A 373 -4.91 -5.84 21.54
C ALA A 373 -6.16 -6.18 22.37
N ILE A 374 -6.56 -5.29 23.28
CA ILE A 374 -7.81 -5.42 24.06
C ILE A 374 -9.03 -5.41 23.12
N GLU A 375 -9.07 -4.48 22.17
CA GLU A 375 -10.16 -4.35 21.20
C GLU A 375 -10.25 -5.56 20.27
N LYS A 376 -9.10 -6.12 19.85
CA LYS A 376 -9.04 -7.37 19.07
C LYS A 376 -9.74 -8.52 19.80
N GLY A 377 -9.62 -8.57 21.13
CA GLY A 377 -10.30 -9.57 21.97
C GLY A 377 -9.72 -10.98 21.85
N ASP A 378 -8.55 -11.13 21.23
CA ASP A 378 -7.83 -12.39 21.19
C ASP A 378 -6.91 -12.47 22.43
N LEU A 379 -7.22 -13.41 23.33
CA LEU A 379 -6.51 -13.57 24.60
C LEU A 379 -5.03 -13.93 24.41
N ALA A 380 -4.68 -14.72 23.40
CA ALA A 380 -3.30 -15.13 23.16
C ALA A 380 -2.45 -13.95 22.66
N ILE A 381 -3.02 -13.14 21.77
CA ILE A 381 -2.41 -11.90 21.29
C ILE A 381 -2.24 -10.91 22.43
N LEU A 382 -3.28 -10.71 23.25
CA LEU A 382 -3.22 -9.81 24.41
C LEU A 382 -2.13 -10.24 25.40
N LYS A 383 -2.06 -11.54 25.75
CA LYS A 383 -1.03 -12.05 26.65
C LYS A 383 0.37 -11.81 26.12
N ALA A 384 0.62 -12.07 24.83
CA ALA A 384 1.91 -11.78 24.22
C ALA A 384 2.31 -10.30 24.35
N VAL A 385 1.36 -9.37 24.16
CA VAL A 385 1.61 -7.93 24.37
C VAL A 385 1.85 -7.63 25.85
N LEU A 386 1.06 -8.18 26.77
CA LEU A 386 1.19 -7.95 28.22
C LEU A 386 2.52 -8.47 28.80
N GLU A 387 3.03 -9.58 28.28
CA GLU A 387 4.30 -10.19 28.70
C GLU A 387 5.54 -9.40 28.24
N HIS A 388 5.38 -8.45 27.30
CA HIS A 388 6.49 -7.65 26.81
C HIS A 388 6.98 -6.66 27.89
N SER A 389 8.29 -6.57 28.07
CA SER A 389 8.93 -5.82 29.18
C SER A 389 8.65 -4.32 29.20
N THR A 390 8.29 -3.74 28.06
CA THR A 390 7.96 -2.30 27.94
C THR A 390 6.48 -2.00 28.18
N THR A 391 5.64 -3.01 28.37
CA THR A 391 4.20 -2.84 28.58
C THR A 391 3.92 -2.11 29.88
N LYS A 392 3.16 -1.01 29.76
CA LYS A 392 2.61 -0.27 30.88
C LYS A 392 1.10 -0.22 30.70
N ILE A 393 0.38 -0.69 31.70
CA ILE A 393 -1.07 -0.58 31.75
C ILE A 393 -1.39 0.78 32.35
N GLU A 394 -2.26 1.54 31.71
CA GLU A 394 -2.77 2.81 32.22
C GLU A 394 -4.26 2.71 32.50
N LEU A 395 -4.80 3.68 33.23
CA LEU A 395 -6.22 3.76 33.58
C LEU A 395 -7.12 3.63 32.34
N TYR A 396 -6.69 4.21 31.21
CA TYR A 396 -7.42 4.13 29.95
C TYR A 396 -7.50 2.70 29.39
N ASN A 397 -6.46 1.87 29.54
CA ASN A 397 -6.51 0.48 29.11
C ASN A 397 -7.49 -0.34 29.95
N LEU A 398 -7.52 -0.11 31.27
CA LEU A 398 -8.49 -0.75 32.17
C LEU A 398 -9.93 -0.39 31.77
N ASN A 399 -10.18 0.90 31.49
CA ASN A 399 -11.47 1.34 30.97
C ASN A 399 -11.84 0.61 29.67
N LYS A 400 -10.91 0.49 28.73
CA LYS A 400 -11.14 -0.23 27.47
C LYS A 400 -11.45 -1.71 27.68
N ALA A 401 -10.77 -2.37 28.62
CA ALA A 401 -11.04 -3.76 28.96
C ALA A 401 -12.44 -3.95 29.58
N ILE A 402 -12.86 -3.03 30.47
CA ILE A 402 -14.20 -3.02 31.06
C ILE A 402 -15.26 -2.77 29.97
N GLU A 403 -15.04 -1.78 29.09
CA GLU A 403 -15.95 -1.45 27.98
C GLU A 403 -16.15 -2.61 27.01
N LYS A 404 -15.06 -3.34 26.72
CA LYS A 404 -15.06 -4.55 25.88
C LYS A 404 -16.02 -5.60 26.46
N GLY A 405 -16.12 -5.69 27.78
CA GLY A 405 -17.06 -6.58 28.48
C GLY A 405 -16.70 -8.05 28.39
N ASP A 406 -15.46 -8.37 27.99
CA ASP A 406 -14.94 -9.74 27.94
C ASP A 406 -14.19 -10.05 29.24
N LEU A 407 -14.70 -11.02 29.99
CA LEU A 407 -14.19 -11.40 31.30
C LEU A 407 -12.74 -11.90 31.24
N ALA A 408 -12.38 -12.68 30.21
CA ALA A 408 -11.04 -13.26 30.08
C ALA A 408 -10.01 -12.17 29.77
N ILE A 409 -10.38 -11.21 28.92
CA ILE A 409 -9.56 -10.03 28.61
C ILE A 409 -9.36 -9.16 29.85
N LEU A 410 -10.43 -8.84 30.59
CA LEU A 410 -10.32 -8.04 31.82
C LEU A 410 -9.43 -8.71 32.87
N LYS A 411 -9.59 -10.02 33.09
CA LYS A 411 -8.72 -10.78 34.00
C LYS A 411 -7.26 -10.71 33.58
N ALA A 412 -6.95 -10.93 32.31
CA ALA A 412 -5.58 -10.88 31.82
C ALA A 412 -4.94 -9.49 32.03
N VAL A 413 -5.69 -8.41 31.77
CA VAL A 413 -5.21 -7.05 32.03
C VAL A 413 -4.98 -6.82 33.52
N LEU A 414 -5.93 -7.21 34.40
CA LEU A 414 -5.79 -7.02 35.84
C LEU A 414 -4.62 -7.82 36.44
N GLU A 415 -4.39 -9.06 35.97
CA GLU A 415 -3.27 -9.91 36.41
C GLU A 415 -1.89 -9.27 36.14
N HIS A 416 -1.80 -8.46 35.09
CA HIS A 416 -0.55 -7.79 34.69
C HIS A 416 -0.51 -6.31 35.12
N SER A 417 -1.58 -5.79 35.73
CA SER A 417 -1.71 -4.39 36.09
C SER A 417 -1.14 -4.12 37.48
N THR A 418 -0.32 -3.08 37.57
CA THR A 418 0.00 -2.41 38.84
C THR A 418 -0.83 -1.14 39.04
N THR A 419 -1.65 -0.80 38.05
CA THR A 419 -2.51 0.39 38.04
C THR A 419 -3.74 0.09 38.88
N LYS A 420 -4.00 0.96 39.85
CA LYS A 420 -5.18 0.83 40.70
C LYS A 420 -6.44 1.06 39.87
N ILE A 421 -7.48 0.30 40.18
CA ILE A 421 -8.83 0.64 39.75
C ILE A 421 -9.20 1.95 40.43
N GLU A 422 -9.70 2.92 39.65
CA GLU A 422 -10.19 4.21 40.13
C GLU A 422 -11.72 4.32 40.00
N LEU A 423 -12.32 5.33 40.65
CA LEU A 423 -13.77 5.49 40.76
C LEU A 423 -14.44 5.48 39.38
N TYR A 424 -13.79 6.11 38.40
CA TYR A 424 -14.26 6.15 37.02
C TYR A 424 -14.35 4.76 36.35
N ASN A 425 -13.45 3.82 36.69
CA ASN A 425 -13.56 2.44 36.20
C ASN A 425 -14.77 1.73 36.80
N LEU A 426 -15.02 1.93 38.10
CA LEU A 426 -16.17 1.37 38.81
C LEU A 426 -17.47 1.91 38.22
N ASP A 427 -17.57 3.22 38.04
CA ASP A 427 -18.75 3.86 37.43
C ASP A 427 -19.02 3.30 36.02
N LYS A 428 -17.97 3.09 35.21
CA LYS A 428 -18.11 2.44 33.90
C LYS A 428 -18.58 0.99 34.00
N ALA A 429 -18.05 0.22 34.93
CA ALA A 429 -18.44 -1.18 35.13
C ALA A 429 -19.92 -1.29 35.55
N ILE A 430 -20.36 -0.40 36.44
CA ILE A 430 -21.77 -0.28 36.84
C ILE A 430 -22.62 0.09 35.63
N ALA A 431 -22.29 1.18 34.93
CA ALA A 431 -23.06 1.66 33.77
C ALA A 431 -23.16 0.62 32.64
N LYS A 432 -22.16 -0.26 32.49
CA LYS A 432 -22.19 -1.36 31.51
C LYS A 432 -23.24 -2.42 31.86
N GLY A 433 -23.60 -2.55 33.14
CA GLY A 433 -24.64 -3.48 33.61
C GLY A 433 -24.25 -4.96 33.52
N ASN A 434 -22.98 -5.29 33.27
CA ASN A 434 -22.50 -6.68 33.23
C ASN A 434 -22.05 -7.11 34.63
N LEU A 435 -22.81 -8.02 35.24
CA LEU A 435 -22.62 -8.49 36.61
C LEU A 435 -21.23 -9.10 36.85
N GLU A 436 -20.74 -9.94 35.93
CA GLU A 436 -19.44 -10.63 36.12
C GLU A 436 -18.26 -9.66 36.05
N ILE A 437 -18.33 -8.68 35.14
CA ILE A 437 -17.33 -7.61 35.03
C ILE A 437 -17.33 -6.76 36.29
N LEU A 438 -18.52 -6.34 36.75
CA LEU A 438 -18.66 -5.53 37.96
C LEU A 438 -18.15 -6.25 39.20
N ASP A 439 -18.46 -7.53 39.37
CA ASP A 439 -17.96 -8.35 40.48
C ASP A 439 -16.43 -8.43 40.51
N ILE A 440 -15.79 -8.60 39.34
CA ILE A 440 -14.32 -8.58 39.25
C ILE A 440 -13.75 -7.20 39.59
N VAL A 441 -14.34 -6.13 39.06
CA VAL A 441 -13.89 -4.76 39.32
C VAL A 441 -13.98 -4.44 40.82
N LEU A 442 -15.11 -4.77 41.47
CA LEU A 442 -15.29 -4.57 42.91
C LEU A 442 -14.29 -5.37 43.74
N LYS A 443 -14.02 -6.63 43.39
CA LYS A 443 -13.04 -7.50 44.07
C LYS A 443 -11.59 -7.00 43.98
N HIS A 444 -11.25 -6.31 42.89
CA HIS A 444 -9.89 -5.77 42.68
C HIS A 444 -9.79 -4.27 43.01
N SER A 445 -10.90 -3.64 43.37
CA SER A 445 -10.92 -2.24 43.78
C SER A 445 -10.67 -2.10 45.28
N THR A 446 -9.93 -1.07 45.67
CA THR A 446 -9.86 -0.60 47.07
C THR A 446 -10.77 0.62 47.28
N ILE A 447 -11.74 0.81 46.39
CA ILE A 447 -12.57 2.01 46.34
C ILE A 447 -13.79 1.78 47.20
N GLU A 448 -14.12 2.77 48.01
CA GLU A 448 -15.36 2.79 48.76
C GLU A 448 -16.55 2.99 47.81
N VAL A 449 -17.52 2.08 47.91
CA VAL A 449 -18.78 2.23 47.20
C VAL A 449 -19.61 3.30 47.92
N SER A 450 -20.12 4.27 47.17
CA SER A 450 -20.89 5.40 47.68
C SER A 450 -22.36 5.34 47.26
N SER A 451 -23.17 6.24 47.81
CA SER A 451 -24.58 6.40 47.41
C SER A 451 -24.73 6.80 45.93
N TYR A 452 -23.75 7.50 45.36
CA TYR A 452 -23.74 7.83 43.93
C TYR A 452 -23.65 6.56 43.07
N ASN A 453 -22.82 5.59 43.46
CA ASN A 453 -22.71 4.32 42.74
C ASN A 453 -24.02 3.51 42.77
N ILE A 454 -24.79 3.59 43.85
CA ILE A 454 -26.13 3.00 43.93
C ILE A 454 -27.08 3.66 42.94
N TYR A 455 -27.09 4.99 42.89
CA TYR A 455 -27.90 5.75 41.94
C TYR A 455 -27.56 5.35 40.49
N THR A 456 -26.27 5.29 40.13
CA THR A 456 -25.84 4.84 38.80
C THR A 456 -26.24 3.38 38.51
N ALA A 457 -26.21 2.50 39.52
CA ALA A 457 -26.68 1.12 39.37
C ALA A 457 -28.19 1.05 39.10
N GLU A 458 -28.98 1.90 39.75
CA GLU A 458 -30.44 1.97 39.56
C GLU A 458 -30.81 2.44 38.14
N GLU A 459 -30.00 3.32 37.53
CA GLU A 459 -30.15 3.74 36.13
C GLU A 459 -29.91 2.60 35.12
N THR A 460 -29.21 1.51 35.51
CA THR A 460 -29.02 0.35 34.63
C THR A 460 -30.28 -0.50 34.49
N HIS A 461 -31.24 -0.36 35.41
CA HIS A 461 -32.42 -1.23 35.57
C HIS A 461 -32.09 -2.74 35.69
N ASN A 462 -30.85 -3.10 36.03
CA ASN A 462 -30.42 -4.46 36.26
C ASN A 462 -30.43 -4.77 37.77
N LEU A 463 -31.40 -5.56 38.23
CA LEU A 463 -31.57 -5.91 39.64
C LEU A 463 -30.33 -6.58 40.25
N ASP A 464 -29.67 -7.48 39.51
CA ASP A 464 -28.48 -8.18 40.01
C ASP A 464 -27.31 -7.21 40.25
N VAL A 465 -27.16 -6.21 39.36
CA VAL A 465 -26.15 -5.15 39.50
C VAL A 465 -26.47 -4.25 40.68
N ILE A 466 -27.74 -3.84 40.85
CA ILE A 466 -28.20 -3.03 41.97
C ILE A 466 -27.95 -3.74 43.30
N GLU A 467 -28.30 -5.02 43.39
CA GLU A 467 -28.09 -5.84 44.58
C GLU A 467 -26.61 -6.00 44.90
N LEU A 468 -25.76 -6.23 43.89
CA LEU A 468 -24.32 -6.35 44.08
C LEU A 468 -23.70 -5.04 44.60
N VAL A 469 -24.05 -3.89 44.01
CA VAL A 469 -23.54 -2.59 44.47
C VAL A 469 -24.02 -2.29 45.90
N LYS A 470 -25.30 -2.54 46.22
CA LYS A 470 -25.83 -2.36 47.59
C LYS A 470 -25.13 -3.25 48.61
N LYS A 471 -24.80 -4.49 48.24
CA LYS A 471 -24.03 -5.41 49.10
C LYS A 471 -22.66 -4.85 49.46
N TYR A 472 -21.92 -4.33 48.49
CA TYR A 472 -20.61 -3.72 48.74
C TYR A 472 -20.71 -2.39 49.50
N TYR A 473 -21.71 -1.56 49.21
CA TYR A 473 -22.00 -0.33 49.96
C TYR A 473 -22.22 -0.60 51.46
N ASN A 474 -23.07 -1.58 51.79
CA ASN A 474 -23.34 -1.93 53.19
C ASN A 474 -22.09 -2.46 53.91
N SER A 475 -21.22 -3.19 53.19
CA SER A 475 -19.93 -3.62 53.73
C SER A 475 -19.04 -2.42 54.08
N THR A 476 -18.98 -1.40 53.22
CA THR A 476 -18.22 -0.17 53.47
C THR A 476 -18.71 0.54 54.73
N ILE A 477 -20.03 0.75 54.86
CA ILE A 477 -20.64 1.42 56.03
C ILE A 477 -20.37 0.64 57.33
N ASN A 478 -20.51 -0.69 57.32
CA ASN A 478 -20.25 -1.51 58.49
C ASN A 478 -18.78 -1.47 58.93
N THR A 479 -17.84 -1.28 57.99
CA THR A 479 -16.42 -1.17 58.30
C THR A 479 -16.13 0.17 58.99
N ILE A 480 -16.63 1.28 58.42
CA ILE A 480 -16.47 2.64 58.98
C ILE A 480 -17.08 2.73 60.40
N THR A 481 -18.31 2.26 60.57
CA THR A 481 -18.99 2.28 61.88
C THR A 481 -18.32 1.39 62.93
N SER A 482 -17.60 0.34 62.52
CA SER A 482 -16.80 -0.48 63.43
C SER A 482 -15.49 0.20 63.86
N GLU A 483 -14.83 0.94 62.95
CA GLU A 483 -13.59 1.69 63.24
C GLU A 483 -13.86 2.89 64.16
N GLU A 484 -14.96 3.62 63.96
CA GLU A 484 -15.36 4.72 64.85
C GLU A 484 -15.65 4.25 66.28
N ASN A 485 -16.28 3.08 66.46
CA ASN A 485 -16.55 2.50 67.78
C ASN A 485 -15.28 2.02 68.51
N THR A 486 -14.21 1.66 67.80
CA THR A 486 -12.92 1.29 68.42
C THR A 486 -12.13 2.49 68.94
N ILE A 487 -12.23 3.66 68.29
CA ILE A 487 -11.50 4.86 68.71
C ILE A 487 -12.08 5.40 70.04
N ASP A 488 -13.40 5.34 70.22
CA ASP A 488 -14.10 5.85 71.41
C ASP A 488 -13.79 5.05 72.70
N THR A 489 -13.32 3.79 72.58
CA THR A 489 -12.93 2.96 73.75
C THR A 489 -11.49 3.18 74.24
N THR A 490 -10.65 3.93 73.52
CA THR A 490 -9.23 4.16 73.88
C THR A 490 -8.97 5.46 74.66
N LEU A 491 -10.00 6.29 74.89
CA LEU A 491 -9.87 7.64 75.43
C LEU A 491 -10.29 7.81 76.90
N THR A 492 -10.52 6.73 77.65
CA THR A 492 -10.87 6.81 79.09
C THR A 492 -9.93 5.99 79.97
N VAL A 493 -8.71 6.49 80.20
CA VAL A 493 -8.02 6.40 81.51
C VAL A 493 -7.12 7.63 81.66
N VAL A 494 -7.63 8.68 82.30
CA VAL A 494 -6.79 9.65 83.02
C VAL A 494 -7.34 9.67 84.45
N GLU A 495 -6.69 8.91 85.32
CA GLU A 495 -6.96 8.94 86.76
C GLU A 495 -6.44 10.23 87.40
N GLU A 496 -7.10 10.54 88.51
CA GLU A 496 -7.20 11.82 89.20
C GLU A 496 -5.89 12.43 89.72
N VAL A 497 -5.89 13.75 89.71
CA VAL A 497 -4.96 14.66 90.40
C VAL A 497 -5.30 14.72 91.89
N PRO A 498 -4.32 14.70 92.82
CA PRO A 498 -4.49 15.34 94.11
C PRO A 498 -3.73 16.66 94.19
N ALA A 499 -4.40 17.64 94.80
CA ALA A 499 -4.00 19.02 94.91
C ALA A 499 -3.00 19.29 96.06
N LEU A 500 -2.10 20.24 95.76
CA LEU A 500 -1.52 21.29 96.62
C LEU A 500 -0.75 20.92 97.89
N GLY A 501 0.51 21.36 97.91
CA GLY A 501 1.33 21.53 99.11
C GLY A 501 2.50 22.48 98.82
N GLU A 502 2.35 23.70 99.33
CA GLU A 502 3.27 24.84 99.47
C GLU A 502 4.79 24.57 99.54
N GLY A 503 5.56 25.60 99.14
CA GLY A 503 6.70 26.03 99.96
C GLY A 503 8.05 26.20 99.26
N THR A 504 8.31 27.42 98.79
CA THR A 504 9.50 28.26 99.05
C THR A 504 10.94 27.77 98.84
N GLU A 505 11.69 28.71 98.24
CA GLU A 505 13.11 29.07 98.46
C GLU A 505 14.22 28.36 97.68
N GLY A 506 15.00 29.20 96.98
CA GLY A 506 16.45 29.24 97.26
C GLY A 506 17.40 29.05 96.08
N VAL A 507 17.79 30.19 95.48
CA VAL A 507 19.06 30.52 94.77
C VAL A 507 19.36 29.83 93.44
#